data_AF-A0A1H7G7C5-F1
#
_entry.id   AF-A0A1H7G7C5-F1
#
_cell.length_a   1.000
_cell.length_b   1.000
_cell.length_c   1.000
_cell.angle_alpha   90.00
_cell.angle_beta   90.00
_cell.angle_gamma   90.00
#
_symmetry.space_group_name_H-M   'P 1'
#
loop_
_entity.id
_entity.type
_entity.pdbx_description
1 polymer ?
#
loop_
_entity_poly.entity_id
_entity_poly.type
_entity_poly.pdbx_seq_one_letter_code
_entity_poly.pdbx_strand_id
1 'polypeptide(L)'
;MSRGHLRHLRLSQSTSCRGQTTLAGLAIALVLLTAVTTTSVVLADQALVDATGDPLEQRHAESAASALVTDSPLAISDGTVSAERVNQTNASKLASAIPALRGTDFRVVVDGDVVATRGDIENTTGTTATRGVGLVSTRSGQISFAIDNDSRGSLDGRTDQLRIDVDQANGTTVRAVTVNDRVVLHRPTGIEGTHTVNVSTHADPTVGVEATGPAPAGQVTVSATIIERRPTRVEVTVDA
;
A
#
# COMPACT_ATOMS: atom_id res chain seq x y z
N MET A 1 -43.35 90.88 17.51
CA MET A 1 -42.52 91.27 16.35
C MET A 1 -41.49 90.17 16.09
N SER A 2 -41.22 89.90 14.81
CA SER A 2 -40.16 89.04 14.25
C SER A 2 -40.41 87.53 14.30
N ARG A 3 -40.94 86.97 13.21
CA ARG A 3 -40.23 86.23 12.12
C ARG A 3 -40.36 84.72 12.42
N GLY A 4 -40.85 83.87 11.53
CA GLY A 4 -40.92 83.92 10.08
C GLY A 4 -40.53 82.51 9.63
N HIS A 5 -41.47 81.82 8.98
CA HIS A 5 -41.34 80.59 8.20
C HIS A 5 -40.29 79.54 8.57
N LEU A 6 -40.77 78.33 8.87
CA LEU A 6 -40.30 77.12 8.19
C LEU A 6 -41.46 76.12 8.09
N ARG A 7 -41.80 75.81 6.84
CA ARG A 7 -42.71 74.73 6.43
C ARG A 7 -42.20 73.41 7.00
N HIS A 8 -43.05 72.64 7.68
CA HIS A 8 -42.92 71.19 7.68
C HIS A 8 -44.30 70.54 7.59
N LEU A 9 -44.45 69.70 6.57
CA LEU A 9 -45.62 68.89 6.29
C LEU A 9 -45.98 68.02 7.51
N ARG A 10 -47.18 68.25 8.04
CA ARG A 10 -48.06 67.23 8.64
C ARG A 10 -49.20 67.10 7.64
N LEU A 11 -49.75 65.96 7.26
CA LEU A 11 -49.70 64.56 7.66
C LEU A 11 -50.21 63.82 6.44
N SER A 12 -49.75 62.60 6.20
CA SER A 12 -50.70 61.48 6.08
C SER A 12 -49.91 60.19 6.19
N GLN A 13 -50.12 59.54 7.32
CA GLN A 13 -49.76 58.16 7.54
C GLN A 13 -50.38 57.31 6.44
N SER A 14 -49.59 56.41 5.88
CA SER A 14 -50.10 55.17 5.31
C SER A 14 -49.43 54.05 6.07
N THR A 15 -50.14 53.56 7.08
CA THR A 15 -49.88 52.26 7.69
C THR A 15 -50.16 51.20 6.64
N SER A 16 -49.20 50.96 5.77
CA SER A 16 -49.12 49.88 4.79
C SER A 16 -47.65 49.51 4.72
N CYS A 17 -47.18 48.31 5.02
CA CYS A 17 -47.87 47.04 5.13
C CYS A 17 -46.90 46.08 5.85
N ARG A 18 -47.18 45.69 7.10
CA ARG A 18 -46.44 44.61 7.79
C ARG A 18 -46.68 43.22 7.16
N GLY A 19 -47.51 43.14 6.11
CA GLY A 19 -47.70 41.95 5.28
C GLY A 19 -46.91 41.93 3.97
N GLN A 20 -46.24 43.03 3.56
CA GLN A 20 -45.46 43.06 2.31
C GLN A 20 -43.98 42.78 2.51
N THR A 21 -43.43 43.01 3.70
CA THR A 21 -42.02 42.71 3.99
C THR A 21 -41.77 41.20 4.08
N THR A 22 -42.74 40.43 4.58
CA THR A 22 -42.66 38.97 4.62
C THR A 22 -42.85 38.35 3.25
N LEU A 23 -43.70 38.92 2.38
CA LEU A 23 -44.00 38.35 1.07
C LEU A 23 -42.89 38.66 0.04
N ALA A 24 -42.34 39.87 0.05
CA ALA A 24 -41.16 40.21 -0.76
C ALA A 24 -39.92 39.43 -0.29
N GLY A 25 -39.75 39.27 1.03
CA GLY A 25 -38.69 38.43 1.61
C GLY A 25 -38.83 36.96 1.22
N LEU A 26 -40.06 36.41 1.23
CA LEU A 26 -40.34 35.05 0.80
C LEU A 26 -40.11 34.85 -0.70
N ALA A 27 -40.49 35.83 -1.54
CA ALA A 27 -40.26 35.78 -2.99
C ALA A 27 -38.76 35.80 -3.32
N ILE A 28 -37.97 36.65 -2.62
CA ILE A 28 -36.52 36.67 -2.77
C ILE A 28 -35.90 35.37 -2.25
N ALA A 29 -36.38 34.83 -1.12
CA ALA A 29 -35.93 33.55 -0.59
C ALA A 29 -36.27 32.38 -1.54
N LEU A 30 -37.44 32.39 -2.19
CA LEU A 30 -37.83 31.39 -3.18
C LEU A 30 -37.01 31.51 -4.46
N VAL A 31 -36.72 32.73 -4.93
CA VAL A 31 -35.84 32.94 -6.10
C VAL A 31 -34.41 32.48 -5.80
N LEU A 32 -33.88 32.82 -4.62
CA LEU A 32 -32.57 32.34 -4.16
C LEU A 32 -32.55 30.83 -3.96
N LEU A 33 -33.62 30.23 -3.41
CA LEU A 33 -33.75 28.78 -3.25
C LEU A 33 -33.83 28.10 -4.62
N THR A 34 -34.59 28.62 -5.59
CA THR A 34 -34.61 28.09 -6.95
C THR A 34 -33.28 28.24 -7.66
N ALA A 35 -32.54 29.34 -7.45
CA ALA A 35 -31.21 29.54 -8.03
C ALA A 35 -30.16 28.57 -7.45
N VAL A 36 -30.23 28.27 -6.15
CA VAL A 36 -29.40 27.23 -5.52
C VAL A 36 -29.83 25.83 -5.99
N THR A 37 -31.12 25.58 -6.20
CA THR A 37 -31.63 24.27 -6.64
C THR A 37 -31.31 23.99 -8.12
N THR A 38 -31.30 25.01 -9.00
CA THR A 38 -30.93 24.83 -10.42
C THR A 38 -29.44 24.64 -10.67
N THR A 39 -28.59 24.74 -9.64
CA THR A 39 -27.15 24.48 -9.73
C THR A 39 -26.78 23.13 -9.11
N SER A 40 -27.62 22.11 -9.30
CA SER A 40 -27.34 20.73 -8.86
C SER A 40 -27.78 19.65 -9.85
N VAL A 41 -27.75 19.95 -11.15
CA VAL A 41 -27.90 18.94 -12.22
C VAL A 41 -26.94 19.24 -13.38
N VAL A 42 -25.62 19.25 -13.15
CA VAL A 42 -24.59 19.09 -14.22
C VAL A 42 -23.41 18.21 -13.75
N LEU A 43 -23.58 17.38 -12.72
CA LEU A 43 -22.61 16.34 -12.33
C LEU A 43 -23.31 15.04 -11.91
N ALA A 44 -24.43 14.72 -12.56
CA ALA A 44 -25.04 13.39 -12.44
C ALA A 44 -24.98 12.62 -13.77
N ASP A 45 -24.92 13.31 -14.92
CA ASP A 45 -24.83 12.63 -16.22
C ASP A 45 -23.43 12.04 -16.49
N GLN A 46 -22.35 12.52 -15.88
CA GLN A 46 -21.04 11.86 -16.00
C GLN A 46 -20.92 10.59 -15.13
N ALA A 47 -21.73 10.44 -14.08
CA ALA A 47 -21.77 9.21 -13.28
C ALA A 47 -22.70 8.15 -13.91
N LEU A 48 -23.62 8.56 -14.79
CA LEU A 48 -24.52 7.66 -15.53
C LEU A 48 -23.99 7.29 -16.92
N VAL A 49 -23.06 8.07 -17.50
CA VAL A 49 -22.39 7.69 -18.75
C VAL A 49 -21.35 6.56 -18.54
N ASP A 50 -20.75 6.45 -17.35
CA ASP A 50 -19.91 5.30 -16.96
C ASP A 50 -20.71 4.00 -16.76
N ALA A 51 -22.05 4.07 -16.68
CA ALA A 51 -22.91 2.88 -16.59
C ALA A 51 -23.15 2.21 -17.96
N THR A 52 -22.46 2.65 -19.01
CA THR A 52 -22.49 2.04 -20.35
C THR A 52 -21.22 1.25 -20.68
N GLY A 53 -20.34 0.98 -19.72
CA GLY A 53 -19.35 -0.08 -19.89
C GLY A 53 -20.06 -1.41 -20.14
N ASP A 54 -19.64 -2.17 -21.16
CA ASP A 54 -20.24 -3.47 -21.43
C ASP A 54 -20.10 -4.34 -20.16
N PRO A 55 -21.20 -4.83 -19.56
CA PRO A 55 -21.15 -5.70 -18.39
C PRO A 55 -20.30 -6.96 -18.61
N LEU A 56 -20.05 -7.35 -19.86
CA LEU A 56 -19.08 -8.39 -20.19
C LEU A 56 -17.65 -7.89 -20.05
N GLU A 57 -17.30 -6.74 -20.61
CA GLU A 57 -15.97 -6.15 -20.55
C GLU A 57 -15.55 -5.83 -19.09
N GLN A 58 -16.47 -5.30 -18.29
CA GLN A 58 -16.25 -5.09 -16.85
C GLN A 58 -15.95 -6.41 -16.12
N ARG A 59 -16.72 -7.47 -16.40
CA ARG A 59 -16.47 -8.80 -15.81
C ARG A 59 -15.15 -9.40 -16.29
N HIS A 60 -14.77 -9.13 -17.54
CA HIS A 60 -13.47 -9.53 -18.09
C HIS A 60 -12.32 -8.82 -17.35
N ALA A 61 -12.40 -7.50 -17.17
CA ALA A 61 -11.42 -6.71 -16.42
C ALA A 61 -11.31 -7.20 -14.97
N GLU A 62 -12.43 -7.41 -14.29
CA GLU A 62 -12.46 -7.92 -12.91
C GLU A 62 -11.88 -9.33 -12.76
N SER A 63 -12.15 -10.21 -13.74
CA SER A 63 -11.59 -11.55 -13.78
C SER A 63 -10.08 -11.52 -14.00
N ALA A 64 -9.60 -10.66 -14.91
CA ALA A 64 -8.18 -10.44 -15.12
C ALA A 64 -7.49 -9.87 -13.86
N ALA A 65 -8.11 -8.88 -13.21
CA ALA A 65 -7.59 -8.29 -11.98
C ALA A 65 -7.52 -9.33 -10.84
N SER A 66 -8.53 -10.19 -10.72
CA SER A 66 -8.52 -11.29 -9.74
C SER A 66 -7.42 -12.29 -10.03
N ALA A 67 -7.27 -12.72 -11.29
CA ALA A 67 -6.22 -13.65 -11.70
C ALA A 67 -4.81 -13.08 -11.48
N LEU A 68 -4.60 -11.77 -11.71
CA LEU A 68 -3.32 -11.11 -11.46
C LEU A 68 -2.85 -11.24 -10.01
N VAL A 69 -3.77 -11.31 -9.05
CA VAL A 69 -3.45 -11.34 -7.62
C VAL A 69 -3.53 -12.72 -6.96
N THR A 70 -3.93 -13.74 -7.72
CA THR A 70 -4.08 -15.14 -7.24
C THR A 70 -3.25 -16.10 -8.08
N ASP A 71 -3.53 -16.16 -9.38
CA ASP A 71 -2.97 -17.14 -10.32
C ASP A 71 -2.14 -16.47 -11.43
N SER A 72 -1.11 -15.71 -11.04
CA SER A 72 -0.25 -15.01 -12.00
C SER A 72 1.24 -15.19 -11.73
N PRO A 73 2.09 -14.93 -12.75
CA PRO A 73 3.52 -14.83 -12.57
C PRO A 73 3.96 -13.75 -11.58
N LEU A 74 3.08 -12.81 -11.19
CA LEU A 74 3.36 -11.76 -10.21
C LEU A 74 3.13 -12.23 -8.77
N ALA A 75 2.13 -13.07 -8.57
CA ALA A 75 1.65 -13.50 -7.25
C ALA A 75 2.59 -14.54 -6.63
N ILE A 76 2.88 -14.40 -5.33
CA ILE A 76 3.58 -15.42 -4.52
C ILE A 76 2.62 -16.15 -3.58
N SER A 77 1.52 -15.49 -3.22
CA SER A 77 0.37 -16.02 -2.51
C SER A 77 -0.83 -15.12 -2.80
N ASP A 78 -2.04 -15.56 -2.49
CA ASP A 78 -3.25 -14.76 -2.71
C ASP A 78 -3.12 -13.35 -2.11
N GLY A 79 -3.40 -12.35 -2.94
CA GLY A 79 -3.32 -10.93 -2.56
C GLY A 79 -1.90 -10.43 -2.29
N THR A 80 -0.86 -11.20 -2.61
CA THR A 80 0.55 -10.84 -2.38
C THR A 80 1.39 -11.02 -3.64
N VAL A 81 2.04 -9.95 -4.08
CA VAL A 81 2.85 -9.91 -5.29
C VAL A 81 4.33 -9.69 -4.95
N SER A 82 5.23 -10.27 -5.75
CA SER A 82 6.67 -10.08 -5.58
C SER A 82 7.19 -8.98 -6.49
N ALA A 83 7.91 -8.01 -5.93
CA ALA A 83 8.56 -6.94 -6.69
C ALA A 83 9.57 -7.49 -7.71
N GLU A 84 10.28 -8.56 -7.36
CA GLU A 84 11.19 -9.24 -8.29
C GLU A 84 10.43 -9.85 -9.46
N ARG A 85 9.33 -10.56 -9.19
CA ARG A 85 8.49 -11.17 -10.22
C ARG A 85 7.81 -10.14 -11.12
N VAL A 86 7.42 -8.99 -10.56
CA VAL A 86 6.95 -7.82 -11.31
C VAL A 86 7.99 -7.38 -12.34
N ASN A 87 9.25 -7.19 -11.93
CA ASN A 87 10.33 -6.77 -12.82
C ASN A 87 10.72 -7.81 -13.88
N GLN A 88 10.47 -9.10 -13.62
CA GLN A 88 10.80 -10.19 -14.54
C GLN A 88 9.63 -10.59 -15.44
N THR A 89 8.44 -10.04 -15.21
CA THR A 89 7.23 -10.33 -15.97
C THR A 89 7.11 -9.43 -17.20
N ASN A 90 6.31 -9.87 -18.17
CA ASN A 90 5.98 -9.11 -19.36
C ASN A 90 4.63 -9.56 -19.92
N ALA A 91 4.15 -8.87 -20.95
CA ALA A 91 2.86 -9.14 -21.58
C ALA A 91 2.70 -10.60 -22.07
N SER A 92 3.75 -11.20 -22.62
CA SER A 92 3.66 -12.58 -23.13
C SER A 92 3.49 -13.59 -22.01
N LYS A 93 4.20 -13.42 -20.89
CA LYS A 93 4.05 -14.27 -19.69
C LYS A 93 2.65 -14.14 -19.09
N LEU A 94 2.14 -12.90 -18.99
CA LEU A 94 0.80 -12.64 -18.45
C LEU A 94 -0.30 -13.23 -19.34
N ALA A 95 -0.24 -13.02 -20.65
CA ALA A 95 -1.21 -13.58 -21.58
C ALA A 95 -1.19 -15.13 -21.58
N SER A 96 0.00 -15.73 -21.45
CA SER A 96 0.10 -17.20 -21.34
C SER A 96 -0.55 -17.71 -20.06
N ALA A 97 -0.31 -17.06 -18.93
CA ALA A 97 -0.79 -17.49 -17.62
C ALA A 97 -2.28 -17.20 -17.38
N ILE A 98 -2.77 -16.03 -17.83
CA ILE A 98 -4.11 -15.52 -17.50
C ILE A 98 -5.01 -15.66 -18.73
N PRO A 99 -6.02 -16.55 -18.71
CA PRO A 99 -6.92 -16.75 -19.85
C PRO A 99 -7.63 -15.48 -20.31
N ALA A 100 -8.02 -14.61 -19.38
CA ALA A 100 -8.71 -13.35 -19.68
C ALA A 100 -7.85 -12.33 -20.45
N LEU A 101 -6.53 -12.55 -20.58
CA LEU A 101 -5.61 -11.68 -21.32
C LEU A 101 -5.17 -12.28 -22.67
N ARG A 102 -5.70 -13.44 -23.04
CA ARG A 102 -5.31 -14.14 -24.27
C ARG A 102 -6.00 -13.54 -25.48
N GLY A 103 -5.22 -12.94 -26.37
CA GLY A 103 -5.75 -12.35 -27.61
C GLY A 103 -6.45 -11.01 -27.41
N THR A 104 -6.34 -10.44 -26.21
CA THR A 104 -6.92 -9.16 -25.80
C THR A 104 -5.82 -8.11 -25.71
N ASP A 105 -6.16 -6.86 -26.00
CA ASP A 105 -5.27 -5.73 -25.78
C ASP A 105 -5.36 -5.31 -24.31
N PHE A 106 -4.21 -5.11 -23.66
CA PHE A 106 -4.22 -4.85 -22.23
C PHE A 106 -3.00 -4.07 -21.75
N ARG A 107 -3.18 -3.41 -20.61
CA ARG A 107 -2.12 -2.75 -19.85
C ARG A 107 -2.22 -3.16 -18.39
N VAL A 108 -1.11 -3.58 -17.80
CA VAL A 108 -1.01 -3.92 -16.38
C VAL A 108 -0.05 -2.96 -15.70
N VAL A 109 -0.51 -2.36 -14.61
CA VAL A 109 0.23 -1.44 -13.77
C VAL A 109 0.30 -1.98 -12.35
N VAL A 110 1.47 -1.92 -11.75
CA VAL A 110 1.68 -2.28 -10.33
C VAL A 110 2.37 -1.11 -9.67
N ASP A 111 1.80 -0.59 -8.59
CA ASP A 111 2.37 0.56 -7.86
C ASP A 111 2.59 1.84 -8.71
N GLY A 112 1.86 1.97 -9.82
CA GLY A 112 2.02 3.08 -10.77
C GLY A 112 2.98 2.80 -11.92
N ASP A 113 3.77 1.72 -11.84
CA ASP A 113 4.71 1.33 -12.89
C ASP A 113 4.07 0.36 -13.89
N VAL A 114 4.29 0.61 -15.19
CA VAL A 114 3.81 -0.26 -16.26
C VAL A 114 4.63 -1.54 -16.29
N VAL A 115 3.99 -2.66 -15.98
CA VAL A 115 4.61 -3.99 -15.95
C VAL A 115 4.51 -4.66 -17.33
N ALA A 116 3.39 -4.44 -18.01
CA ALA A 116 3.13 -5.05 -19.30
C ALA A 116 2.12 -4.22 -20.09
N THR A 117 2.39 -4.08 -21.39
CA THR A 117 1.44 -3.57 -22.37
C THR A 117 1.41 -4.52 -23.56
N ARG A 118 0.21 -4.80 -24.07
CA ARG A 118 -0.02 -5.59 -25.27
C ARG A 118 -1.06 -4.89 -26.14
N GLY A 119 -0.78 -4.83 -27.44
CA GLY A 119 -1.68 -4.23 -28.42
C GLY A 119 -1.71 -2.70 -28.34
N ASP A 120 -2.83 -2.09 -28.71
CA ASP A 120 -3.00 -0.64 -28.87
C ASP A 120 -3.88 0.00 -27.79
N ILE A 121 -3.91 -0.60 -26.61
CA ILE A 121 -4.73 -0.20 -25.46
C ILE A 121 -4.55 1.27 -25.02
N GLU A 122 -3.46 1.92 -25.38
CA GLU A 122 -3.23 3.35 -25.08
C GLU A 122 -4.09 4.28 -25.95
N ASN A 123 -4.61 3.78 -27.07
CA ASN A 123 -5.42 4.53 -28.03
C ASN A 123 -6.90 4.08 -28.02
N THR A 124 -7.31 3.20 -27.11
CA THR A 124 -8.68 2.70 -27.01
C THR A 124 -9.35 3.06 -25.68
N THR A 125 -10.68 2.93 -25.62
CA THR A 125 -11.47 3.15 -24.40
C THR A 125 -11.66 1.80 -23.69
N GLY A 126 -10.56 1.26 -23.14
CA GLY A 126 -10.61 -0.01 -22.42
C GLY A 126 -11.18 0.12 -21.00
N THR A 127 -11.69 -0.97 -20.47
CA THR A 127 -12.21 -1.07 -19.10
C THR A 127 -11.11 -1.38 -18.09
N THR A 128 -11.08 -0.63 -16.98
CA THR A 128 -10.06 -0.78 -15.93
C THR A 128 -10.63 -1.41 -14.66
N ALA A 129 -9.91 -2.39 -14.12
CA ALA A 129 -10.19 -2.99 -12.82
C ALA A 129 -8.96 -2.94 -11.90
N THR A 130 -9.20 -2.71 -10.61
CA THR A 130 -8.15 -2.53 -9.60
C THR A 130 -8.31 -3.51 -8.45
N ARG A 131 -7.18 -4.00 -7.91
CA ARG A 131 -7.12 -4.83 -6.69
C ARG A 131 -6.02 -4.35 -5.76
N GLY A 132 -6.32 -4.27 -4.46
CA GLY A 132 -5.31 -4.02 -3.43
C GLY A 132 -4.50 -5.29 -3.15
N VAL A 133 -3.18 -5.16 -3.00
CA VAL A 133 -2.25 -6.26 -2.74
C VAL A 133 -1.14 -5.86 -1.78
N GLY A 134 -0.49 -6.84 -1.16
CA GLY A 134 0.80 -6.66 -0.51
C GLY A 134 1.94 -6.84 -1.51
N LEU A 135 2.75 -5.82 -1.74
CA LEU A 135 4.00 -5.93 -2.49
C LEU A 135 5.12 -6.36 -1.55
N VAL A 136 5.78 -7.45 -1.92
CA VAL A 136 6.90 -8.02 -1.18
C VAL A 136 8.19 -7.79 -1.95
N SER A 137 9.15 -7.16 -1.30
CA SER A 137 10.53 -7.04 -1.76
C SER A 137 11.47 -7.70 -0.76
N THR A 138 12.65 -8.07 -1.23
CA THR A 138 13.70 -8.64 -0.37
C THR A 138 14.98 -7.85 -0.50
N ARG A 139 15.71 -7.70 0.60
CA ARG A 139 17.08 -7.17 0.61
C ARG A 139 17.99 -8.05 1.46
N SER A 140 19.28 -8.03 1.20
CA SER A 140 20.25 -8.67 2.09
C SER A 140 20.46 -7.82 3.35
N GLY A 141 20.55 -8.47 4.50
CA GLY A 141 20.89 -7.84 5.77
C GLY A 141 22.05 -8.60 6.43
N GLN A 142 22.95 -7.87 7.07
CA GLN A 142 24.05 -8.45 7.84
C GLN A 142 24.42 -7.57 9.04
N ILE A 143 24.76 -8.22 10.16
CA ILE A 143 25.38 -7.58 11.32
C ILE A 143 26.57 -8.44 11.79
N SER A 144 27.53 -7.79 12.44
CA SER A 144 28.60 -8.49 13.16
C SER A 144 28.78 -7.87 14.54
N PHE A 145 29.04 -8.71 15.54
CA PHE A 145 29.35 -8.25 16.90
C PHE A 145 30.44 -9.13 17.53
N ALA A 146 31.17 -8.57 18.49
CA ALA A 146 32.23 -9.27 19.19
C ALA A 146 31.64 -10.27 20.19
N ILE A 147 32.39 -11.35 20.46
CA ILE A 147 32.12 -12.25 21.58
C ILE A 147 32.78 -11.69 22.84
N ASP A 148 32.02 -11.56 23.90
CA ASP A 148 32.30 -11.02 25.24
C ASP A 148 31.24 -11.58 26.23
N ASN A 149 31.03 -10.92 27.38
CA ASN A 149 30.09 -11.38 28.40
C ASN A 149 28.61 -10.99 28.12
N ASP A 150 28.32 -10.09 27.18
CA ASP A 150 26.95 -9.66 26.81
C ASP A 150 26.82 -9.50 25.28
N SER A 151 27.17 -10.57 24.57
CA SER A 151 27.30 -10.55 23.13
C SER A 151 25.96 -10.64 22.45
N ARG A 152 25.46 -9.49 21.99
CA ARG A 152 24.18 -9.37 21.30
C ARG A 152 24.27 -8.47 20.08
N GLY A 153 23.45 -8.76 19.09
CA GLY A 153 23.27 -7.92 17.91
C GLY A 153 21.85 -8.03 17.35
N SER A 154 21.29 -6.90 16.94
CA SER A 154 19.95 -6.83 16.34
C SER A 154 20.06 -6.58 14.85
N LEU A 155 19.39 -7.40 14.06
CA LEU A 155 19.30 -7.24 12.61
C LEU A 155 18.01 -6.50 12.27
N ASP A 156 18.12 -5.35 11.60
CA ASP A 156 16.95 -4.56 11.21
C ASP A 156 16.18 -5.21 10.06
N GLY A 157 14.92 -5.50 10.33
CA GLY A 157 13.98 -6.10 9.40
C GLY A 157 13.66 -7.56 9.67
N ARG A 158 12.49 -7.95 9.17
CA ARG A 158 11.91 -9.28 9.38
C ARG A 158 12.50 -10.29 8.42
N THR A 159 12.71 -11.51 8.92
CA THR A 159 13.14 -12.66 8.11
C THR A 159 12.55 -13.93 8.71
N ASP A 160 12.53 -15.01 7.93
CA ASP A 160 12.14 -16.35 8.36
C ASP A 160 13.35 -17.24 8.66
N GLN A 161 14.55 -16.79 8.29
CA GLN A 161 15.77 -17.57 8.43
C GLN A 161 17.01 -16.69 8.66
N LEU A 162 17.87 -17.11 9.60
CA LEU A 162 19.18 -16.51 9.83
C LEU A 162 20.29 -17.48 9.47
N ARG A 163 21.36 -16.95 8.89
CA ARG A 163 22.66 -17.60 8.78
C ARG A 163 23.59 -16.98 9.82
N ILE A 164 24.07 -17.78 10.76
CA ILE A 164 24.89 -17.35 11.90
C ILE A 164 26.25 -18.02 11.75
N ASP A 165 27.29 -17.22 11.60
CA ASP A 165 28.68 -17.66 11.55
C ASP A 165 29.38 -17.28 12.85
N VAL A 166 29.95 -18.28 13.53
CA VAL A 166 30.61 -18.13 14.82
C VAL A 166 32.09 -18.39 14.65
N ASP A 167 32.89 -17.35 14.79
CA ASP A 167 34.35 -17.39 14.77
C ASP A 167 34.88 -17.09 16.18
N GLN A 168 35.33 -18.13 16.89
CA GLN A 168 35.76 -18.04 18.28
C GLN A 168 37.29 -17.94 18.38
N ALA A 169 37.79 -17.07 19.24
CA ALA A 169 39.21 -17.00 19.54
C ALA A 169 39.63 -18.13 20.51
N ASN A 170 40.93 -18.43 20.54
CA ASN A 170 41.50 -19.46 21.42
C ASN A 170 41.10 -19.26 22.89
N GLY A 171 40.62 -20.32 23.53
CA GLY A 171 40.16 -20.30 24.92
C GLY A 171 38.73 -19.83 25.14
N THR A 172 37.99 -19.54 24.06
CA THR A 172 36.54 -19.26 24.07
C THR A 172 35.75 -20.49 23.63
N THR A 173 34.60 -20.72 24.24
CA THR A 173 33.65 -21.76 23.82
C THR A 173 32.24 -21.20 23.85
N VAL A 174 31.63 -21.03 22.66
CA VAL A 174 30.22 -20.66 22.53
C VAL A 174 29.35 -21.90 22.75
N ARG A 175 28.48 -21.90 23.75
CA ARG A 175 27.64 -23.07 24.10
C ARG A 175 26.22 -22.98 23.62
N ALA A 176 25.70 -21.76 23.49
CA ALA A 176 24.35 -21.53 23.04
C ALA A 176 24.28 -20.28 22.16
N VAL A 177 23.33 -20.30 21.23
CA VAL A 177 22.92 -19.13 20.47
C VAL A 177 21.44 -18.91 20.74
N THR A 178 21.06 -17.69 21.06
CA THR A 178 19.69 -17.28 21.28
C THR A 178 19.21 -16.34 20.17
N VAL A 179 17.94 -16.44 19.79
CA VAL A 179 17.25 -15.43 18.99
C VAL A 179 16.01 -14.98 19.75
N ASN A 180 15.88 -13.68 20.02
CA ASN A 180 14.79 -13.10 20.80
C ASN A 180 14.60 -13.86 22.13
N ASP A 181 15.71 -14.06 22.85
CA ASP A 181 15.82 -14.76 24.12
C ASP A 181 15.41 -16.24 24.12
N ARG A 182 15.28 -16.87 22.94
CA ARG A 182 15.05 -18.31 22.78
C ARG A 182 16.30 -19.00 22.28
N VAL A 183 16.72 -20.07 22.95
CA VAL A 183 17.85 -20.89 22.50
C VAL A 183 17.50 -21.58 21.18
N VAL A 184 18.23 -21.26 20.12
CA VAL A 184 18.06 -21.85 18.77
C VAL A 184 19.16 -22.86 18.43
N LEU A 185 20.33 -22.74 19.07
CA LEU A 185 21.43 -23.69 18.98
C LEU A 185 21.97 -23.92 20.38
N HIS A 186 22.24 -25.18 20.72
CA HIS A 186 22.89 -25.54 21.97
C HIS A 186 23.84 -26.71 21.75
N ARG A 187 25.11 -26.52 22.12
CA ARG A 187 26.13 -27.56 22.09
C ARG A 187 27.11 -27.32 23.23
N PRO A 188 27.05 -28.13 24.32
CA PRO A 188 27.93 -27.97 25.48
C PRO A 188 29.43 -28.00 25.15
N THR A 189 29.80 -28.69 24.06
CA THR A 189 31.19 -28.83 23.59
C THR A 189 31.66 -27.69 22.69
N GLY A 190 30.81 -26.71 22.35
CA GLY A 190 31.15 -25.58 21.50
C GLY A 190 30.38 -25.51 20.17
N ILE A 191 29.99 -24.31 19.76
CA ILE A 191 29.37 -23.96 18.48
C ILE A 191 30.39 -23.13 17.70
N GLU A 192 30.73 -23.57 16.49
CA GLU A 192 31.70 -22.92 15.62
C GLU A 192 31.25 -23.04 14.17
N GLY A 193 31.70 -22.10 13.33
CA GLY A 193 31.38 -22.03 11.91
C GLY A 193 29.94 -21.62 11.65
N THR A 194 29.45 -21.96 10.47
CA THR A 194 28.15 -21.46 9.99
C THR A 194 26.98 -22.39 10.29
N HIS A 195 25.90 -21.82 10.81
CA HIS A 195 24.64 -22.48 11.12
C HIS A 195 23.47 -21.72 10.51
N THR A 196 22.39 -22.44 10.20
CA THR A 196 21.15 -21.84 9.69
C THR A 196 20.01 -22.17 10.64
N VAL A 197 19.25 -21.15 11.04
CA VAL A 197 18.14 -21.27 11.99
C VAL A 197 16.89 -20.59 11.44
N ASN A 198 15.74 -21.24 11.60
CA ASN A 198 14.46 -20.64 11.27
C ASN A 198 14.00 -19.75 12.43
N VAL A 199 13.46 -18.59 12.11
CA VAL A 199 13.04 -17.57 13.09
C VAL A 199 11.63 -17.07 12.79
N SER A 200 11.02 -16.41 13.78
CA SER A 200 9.70 -15.81 13.60
C SER A 200 9.79 -14.55 12.76
N THR A 201 8.90 -14.41 11.78
CA THR A 201 8.81 -13.22 10.90
C THR A 201 8.09 -12.02 11.55
N HIS A 202 7.72 -12.09 12.83
CA HIS A 202 6.85 -11.09 13.47
C HIS A 202 7.61 -9.87 14.01
N ALA A 203 8.90 -10.03 14.30
CA ALA A 203 9.74 -9.00 14.89
C ALA A 203 11.16 -9.09 14.32
N ASP A 204 11.90 -8.00 14.47
CA ASP A 204 13.31 -7.94 14.10
C ASP A 204 14.10 -8.91 15.01
N PRO A 205 14.97 -9.76 14.45
CA PRO A 205 15.67 -10.74 15.25
C PRO A 205 16.86 -10.11 16.00
N THR A 206 16.88 -10.32 17.31
CA THR A 206 18.02 -10.07 18.18
C THR A 206 18.74 -11.39 18.45
N VAL A 207 19.99 -11.50 17.99
CA VAL A 207 20.85 -12.66 18.21
C VAL A 207 21.71 -12.41 19.44
N GLY A 208 21.85 -13.43 20.28
CA GLY A 208 22.77 -13.44 21.41
C GLY A 208 23.57 -14.73 21.45
N VAL A 209 24.74 -14.72 22.06
CA VAL A 209 25.55 -15.93 22.28
C VAL A 209 25.94 -16.08 23.73
N GLU A 210 25.94 -17.31 24.22
CA GLU A 210 26.46 -17.67 25.53
C GLU A 210 27.87 -18.25 25.34
N ALA A 211 28.88 -17.49 25.75
CA ALA A 211 30.28 -17.89 25.65
C ALA A 211 30.89 -18.14 27.03
N THR A 212 31.86 -19.04 27.08
CA THR A 212 32.63 -19.36 28.29
C THR A 212 34.13 -19.34 27.99
N GLY A 213 34.93 -18.98 28.99
CA GLY A 213 36.38 -18.80 28.87
C GLY A 213 36.87 -17.75 29.88
N PRO A 214 38.18 -17.66 30.16
CA PRO A 214 38.72 -16.66 31.07
C PRO A 214 38.60 -15.23 30.52
N ALA A 215 38.61 -15.08 29.20
CA ALA A 215 38.36 -13.83 28.48
C ALA A 215 37.71 -14.19 27.13
N PRO A 216 36.37 -14.35 27.08
CA PRO A 216 35.68 -14.66 25.84
C PRO A 216 35.99 -13.64 24.75
N ALA A 217 36.32 -14.14 23.55
CA ALA A 217 36.70 -13.32 22.40
C ALA A 217 36.38 -14.04 21.09
N GLY A 218 36.21 -13.26 20.03
CA GLY A 218 35.83 -13.74 18.70
C GLY A 218 34.81 -12.81 18.05
N GLN A 219 34.17 -13.29 16.99
CA GLN A 219 33.16 -12.56 16.23
C GLN A 219 32.01 -13.47 15.86
N VAL A 220 30.80 -12.92 15.92
CA VAL A 220 29.61 -13.53 15.34
C VAL A 220 29.16 -12.66 14.18
N THR A 221 28.92 -13.27 13.03
CA THR A 221 28.32 -12.63 11.86
C THR A 221 26.96 -13.25 11.60
N VAL A 222 25.93 -12.42 11.53
CA VAL A 222 24.56 -12.84 11.25
C VAL A 222 24.15 -12.23 9.92
N SER A 223 23.70 -13.06 8.98
CA SER A 223 23.15 -12.60 7.70
C SER A 223 21.79 -13.21 7.42
N ALA A 224 20.97 -12.50 6.65
CA ALA A 224 19.62 -12.94 6.29
C ALA A 224 19.13 -12.26 5.00
N THR A 225 18.09 -12.86 4.42
CA THR A 225 17.23 -12.18 3.46
C THR A 225 16.09 -11.51 4.23
N ILE A 226 16.09 -10.18 4.24
CA ILE A 226 15.09 -9.35 4.90
C ILE A 226 13.88 -9.19 3.97
N ILE A 227 12.70 -9.37 4.53
CA ILE A 227 11.41 -9.30 3.84
C ILE A 227 10.74 -7.97 4.16
N GLU A 228 10.53 -7.17 3.12
CA GLU A 228 9.83 -5.89 3.20
C GLU A 228 8.44 -6.05 2.57
N ARG A 229 7.42 -5.51 3.26
CA ARG A 229 6.03 -5.59 2.79
C ARG A 229 5.39 -4.22 2.83
N ARG A 230 4.75 -3.83 1.74
CA ARG A 230 3.96 -2.59 1.67
C ARG A 230 2.66 -2.81 0.90
N PRO A 231 1.54 -2.19 1.33
CA PRO A 231 0.32 -2.23 0.54
C PRO A 231 0.52 -1.46 -0.77
N THR A 232 -0.01 -2.00 -1.86
CA THR A 232 -0.09 -1.33 -3.17
C THR A 232 -1.34 -1.80 -3.91
N ARG A 233 -1.46 -1.41 -5.18
CA ARG A 233 -2.53 -1.82 -6.08
C ARG A 233 -1.98 -2.39 -7.38
N VAL A 234 -2.72 -3.34 -7.91
CA VAL A 234 -2.59 -3.83 -9.29
C VAL A 234 -3.78 -3.28 -10.06
N GLU A 235 -3.49 -2.65 -11.19
CA GLU A 235 -4.49 -2.15 -12.13
C GLU A 235 -4.32 -2.91 -13.45
N VAL A 236 -5.43 -3.30 -14.04
CA VAL A 236 -5.47 -3.86 -15.38
C VAL A 236 -6.52 -3.13 -16.19
N THR A 237 -6.11 -2.65 -17.35
CA THR A 237 -6.99 -2.13 -18.39
C THR A 237 -7.03 -3.16 -19.51
N VAL A 238 -8.23 -3.54 -19.94
CA VAL A 238 -8.45 -4.48 -21.06
C VAL A 238 -9.39 -3.85 -22.08
N ASP A 239 -9.21 -4.21 -23.33
CA ASP A 239 -10.12 -3.89 -24.44
C ASP A 239 -10.45 -5.21 -25.14
N ALA A 240 -11.68 -5.68 -24.92
CA ALA A 240 -12.12 -7.06 -25.17
C ALA A 240 -13.32 -7.14 -26.11
#